data_AF-A0A4Z0FN49-F1
#
_entry.id   AF-A0A4Z0FN49-F1
#
_cell.length_a   1.000
_cell.length_b   1.000
_cell.length_c   1.000
_cell.angle_alpha   90.00
_cell.angle_beta   90.00
_cell.angle_gamma   90.00
#
_symmetry.space_group_name_H-M   'P 1'
#
loop_
_entity.id
_entity.type
_entity.pdbx_description
1 polymer ?
#
loop_
_entity_poly.entity_id
_entity_poly.type
_entity_poly.pdbx_seq_one_letter_code
_entity_poly.pdbx_strand_id
1 'polypeptide(L)'
;EVVGPWEGEGVRVRWIPVDYASHSPQMELVREEVEGLLAEVSPRPGRVPVYSTVTGQVLSDATVMDGGYWFTNLRQTVELQAAVSAAVADGHTAFVECSPHPGLVVPVSDTLEELGIQGVVVETLRRGQGGAEQLAQALTSAFVQGLAVDWAALFADSGARRVELPTYAFQRRRYWVEAQSSVAGGGAGWGQMALE
;
A
#
# COMPACT_ATOMS: atom_id res chain seq x y z
N GLU A 1 20.91 20.22 -23.06
CA GLU A 1 21.82 20.87 -22.08
C GLU A 1 21.80 20.26 -20.70
N VAL A 2 20.64 19.88 -20.11
CA VAL A 2 20.61 19.37 -18.72
C VAL A 2 21.16 17.94 -18.56
N VAL A 3 20.96 17.03 -19.52
CA VAL A 3 21.32 15.61 -19.38
C VAL A 3 22.84 15.36 -19.43
N GLY A 4 23.55 16.01 -20.36
CA GLY A 4 24.96 15.73 -20.64
C GLY A 4 25.92 15.91 -19.44
N PRO A 5 25.78 16.97 -18.61
CA PRO A 5 26.58 17.12 -17.40
C PRO A 5 26.44 15.95 -16.41
N TRP A 6 25.20 15.51 -16.15
CA TRP A 6 24.93 14.41 -15.20
C TRP A 6 25.42 13.06 -15.71
N GLU A 7 25.29 12.79 -17.01
CA GLU A 7 25.86 11.57 -17.61
C GLU A 7 27.39 11.55 -17.52
N GLY A 8 28.04 12.72 -17.67
CA GLY A 8 29.49 12.88 -17.48
C GLY A 8 29.96 12.60 -16.04
N GLU A 9 29.07 12.80 -15.06
CA GLU A 9 29.31 12.49 -13.65
C GLU A 9 28.93 11.04 -13.29
N GLY A 10 28.51 10.22 -14.26
CA GLY A 10 28.12 8.83 -14.04
C GLY A 10 26.74 8.65 -13.40
N VAL A 11 25.95 9.73 -13.29
CA VAL A 11 24.57 9.67 -12.82
C VAL A 11 23.69 9.09 -13.92
N ARG A 12 22.86 8.10 -13.57
CA ARG A 12 21.92 7.51 -14.51
C ARG A 12 20.78 8.48 -14.79
N VAL A 13 20.72 9.00 -16.03
CA VAL A 13 19.62 9.85 -16.51
C VAL A 13 18.84 9.12 -17.60
N ARG A 14 17.53 9.35 -17.68
CA ARG A 14 16.68 8.78 -18.73
C ARG A 14 15.64 9.79 -19.18
N TRP A 15 15.44 9.89 -20.49
CA TRP A 15 14.30 10.61 -21.05
C TRP A 15 12.99 9.89 -20.70
N ILE A 16 12.01 10.67 -20.26
CA ILE A 16 10.66 10.18 -20.01
C ILE A 16 9.88 10.35 -21.32
N PRO A 17 9.29 9.27 -21.89
CA PRO A 17 8.54 9.34 -23.13
C PRO A 17 7.15 9.94 -22.87
N VAL A 18 7.09 11.26 -22.77
CA VAL A 18 5.86 12.05 -22.58
C VAL A 18 5.81 13.18 -23.60
N ASP A 19 4.59 13.54 -24.01
CA ASP A 19 4.36 14.55 -25.05
C ASP A 19 4.42 16.00 -24.50
N TYR A 20 4.44 16.15 -23.19
CA TYR A 20 4.49 17.44 -22.50
C TYR A 20 5.20 17.33 -21.14
N ALA A 21 5.71 18.47 -20.66
CA ALA A 21 6.37 18.56 -19.36
C ALA A 21 5.37 19.01 -18.29
N SER A 22 4.62 18.08 -17.68
CA SER A 22 3.80 18.39 -16.50
C SER A 22 4.66 18.88 -15.32
N HIS A 23 4.02 19.45 -14.30
CA HIS A 23 4.67 19.92 -13.07
C HIS A 23 5.73 21.00 -13.30
N SER A 24 5.55 21.81 -14.33
CA SER A 24 6.52 22.80 -14.79
C SER A 24 5.84 24.14 -15.13
N PRO A 25 6.60 25.25 -15.21
CA PRO A 25 6.06 26.55 -15.62
C PRO A 25 5.28 26.53 -16.94
N GLN A 26 5.57 25.58 -17.83
CA GLN A 26 4.89 25.42 -19.13
C GLN A 26 3.38 25.18 -18.97
N MET A 27 2.94 24.62 -17.84
CA MET A 27 1.50 24.38 -17.59
C MET A 27 0.69 25.67 -17.42
N GLU A 28 1.34 26.82 -17.17
CA GLU A 28 0.64 28.10 -17.08
C GLU A 28 -0.10 28.46 -18.37
N LEU A 29 0.40 27.99 -19.53
CA LEU A 29 -0.21 28.22 -20.84
C LEU A 29 -1.62 27.64 -20.99
N VAL A 30 -1.96 26.65 -20.17
CA VAL A 30 -3.26 25.94 -20.21
C VAL A 30 -4.11 26.22 -18.99
N ARG A 31 -3.73 27.19 -18.13
CA ARG A 31 -4.46 27.47 -16.88
C ARG A 31 -5.94 27.78 -17.13
N GLU A 32 -6.21 28.82 -17.91
CA GLU A 32 -7.58 29.29 -18.14
C GLU A 32 -8.44 28.19 -18.78
N GLU A 33 -7.86 27.40 -19.67
CA GLU A 33 -8.54 26.26 -20.31
C GLU A 33 -8.87 25.17 -19.29
N VAL A 34 -7.91 24.74 -18.47
CA VAL A 34 -8.11 23.70 -17.45
C VAL A 34 -9.09 24.15 -16.38
N GLU A 35 -8.92 25.36 -15.83
CA GLU A 35 -9.83 25.92 -14.82
C GLU A 35 -11.25 26.09 -15.38
N GLY A 36 -11.38 26.54 -16.64
CA GLY A 36 -12.65 26.64 -17.34
C GLY A 36 -13.34 25.30 -17.56
N LEU A 37 -12.60 24.27 -18.01
CA LEU A 37 -13.12 22.91 -18.21
C LEU A 37 -13.58 22.27 -16.89
N LEU A 38 -12.95 22.62 -15.78
CA LEU A 38 -13.26 22.08 -14.46
C LEU A 38 -14.21 22.96 -13.64
N ALA A 39 -14.72 24.07 -14.20
CA ALA A 39 -15.57 25.02 -13.48
C ALA A 39 -16.87 24.41 -12.94
N GLU A 40 -17.41 23.38 -13.61
CA GLU A 40 -18.64 22.68 -13.18
C GLU A 40 -18.37 21.52 -12.20
N VAL A 41 -17.09 21.16 -11.97
CA VAL A 41 -16.74 20.13 -11.01
C VAL A 41 -17.04 20.65 -9.61
N SER A 42 -17.94 19.94 -8.92
CA SER A 42 -18.33 20.26 -7.54
C SER A 42 -17.80 19.18 -6.59
N PRO A 43 -16.65 19.41 -5.94
CA PRO A 43 -16.08 18.48 -4.98
C PRO A 43 -17.07 18.19 -3.84
N ARG A 44 -17.02 16.96 -3.34
CA ARG A 44 -17.87 16.51 -2.23
C ARG A 44 -17.02 16.03 -1.07
N PRO A 45 -17.56 16.03 0.16
CA PRO A 45 -16.90 15.40 1.28
C PRO A 45 -16.53 13.94 0.93
N GLY A 46 -15.24 13.61 1.05
CA GLY A 46 -14.74 12.26 0.86
C GLY A 46 -15.08 11.39 2.07
N ARG A 47 -15.21 10.08 1.85
CA ARG A 47 -15.38 9.09 2.93
C ARG A 47 -14.06 8.42 3.34
N VAL A 48 -13.03 8.59 2.51
CA VAL A 48 -11.69 8.05 2.69
C VAL A 48 -10.73 9.24 2.74
N PRO A 49 -9.78 9.26 3.70
CA PRO A 49 -8.76 10.31 3.74
C PRO A 49 -7.97 10.39 2.44
N VAL A 50 -7.61 11.61 2.05
CA VAL A 50 -6.78 11.86 0.87
C VAL A 50 -5.47 12.47 1.34
N TYR A 51 -4.38 11.71 1.19
CA TYR A 51 -3.02 12.23 1.34
C TYR A 51 -2.62 12.88 0.02
N SER A 52 -2.67 14.21 -0.02
CA SER A 52 -2.43 14.96 -1.25
C SER A 52 -0.94 15.01 -1.56
N THR A 53 -0.57 14.63 -2.78
CA THR A 53 0.79 14.86 -3.30
C THR A 53 1.01 16.29 -3.78
N VAL A 54 0.02 17.19 -3.64
CA VAL A 54 0.18 18.63 -3.88
C VAL A 54 0.67 19.31 -2.61
N THR A 55 0.09 18.96 -1.47
CA THR A 55 0.43 19.55 -0.16
C THR A 55 1.42 18.69 0.64
N GLY A 56 1.61 17.43 0.25
CA GLY A 56 2.42 16.45 0.98
C GLY A 56 1.79 16.01 2.30
N GLN A 57 0.49 16.25 2.52
CA GLN A 57 -0.21 16.03 3.79
C GLN A 57 -1.63 15.50 3.56
N VAL A 58 -2.26 14.99 4.62
CA VAL A 58 -3.69 14.67 4.59
C VAL A 58 -4.52 15.94 4.40
N LEU A 59 -5.50 15.89 3.50
CA LEU A 59 -6.47 16.96 3.34
C LEU A 59 -7.46 16.93 4.51
N SER A 60 -7.59 18.06 5.22
CA SER A 60 -8.60 18.23 6.28
C SER A 60 -10.02 18.30 5.71
N ASP A 61 -10.16 18.74 4.46
CA ASP A 61 -11.41 18.80 3.73
C ASP A 61 -11.17 18.42 2.26
N ALA A 62 -11.86 17.37 1.79
CA ALA A 62 -11.76 16.92 0.41
C ALA A 62 -12.48 17.85 -0.59
N THR A 63 -13.33 18.77 -0.12
CA THR A 63 -14.05 19.70 -0.98
C THR A 63 -13.15 20.78 -1.59
N VAL A 64 -11.91 20.89 -1.11
CA VAL A 64 -10.89 21.77 -1.70
C VAL A 64 -10.41 21.31 -3.08
N MET A 65 -10.72 20.08 -3.52
CA MET A 65 -10.26 19.52 -4.79
C MET A 65 -11.06 20.03 -6.00
N ASP A 66 -11.22 21.36 -6.10
CA ASP A 66 -11.88 22.06 -7.19
C ASP A 66 -10.97 22.21 -8.43
N GLY A 67 -11.44 22.90 -9.46
CA GLY A 67 -10.65 23.14 -10.67
C GLY A 67 -9.29 23.81 -10.40
N GLY A 68 -9.21 24.72 -9.42
CA GLY A 68 -7.98 25.38 -9.02
C GLY A 68 -6.99 24.43 -8.35
N TYR A 69 -7.48 23.51 -7.52
CA TYR A 69 -6.65 22.44 -6.95
C TYR A 69 -6.11 21.51 -8.03
N TRP A 70 -6.94 21.09 -9.00
CA TRP A 70 -6.49 20.21 -10.08
C TRP A 70 -5.49 20.89 -11.02
N PHE A 71 -5.67 22.18 -11.30
CA PHE A 71 -4.63 22.95 -12.00
C PHE A 71 -3.33 23.02 -11.17
N THR A 72 -3.45 23.27 -9.87
CA THR A 72 -2.29 23.28 -8.97
C THR A 72 -1.57 21.93 -8.97
N ASN A 73 -2.30 20.81 -8.97
CA ASN A 73 -1.73 19.47 -9.10
C ASN A 73 -0.98 19.27 -10.43
N LEU A 74 -1.54 19.75 -11.54
CA LEU A 74 -0.90 19.70 -12.85
C LEU A 74 0.38 20.55 -12.90
N ARG A 75 0.40 21.68 -12.19
CA ARG A 75 1.46 22.68 -12.24
C ARG A 75 2.58 22.46 -11.23
N GLN A 76 2.28 22.05 -10.01
CA GLN A 76 3.24 21.94 -8.92
C GLN A 76 3.92 20.57 -8.88
N THR A 77 5.03 20.48 -8.16
CA THR A 77 5.76 19.23 -7.92
C THR A 77 4.86 18.18 -7.27
N VAL A 78 5.06 16.91 -7.63
CA VAL A 78 4.39 15.76 -6.99
C VAL A 78 5.18 15.34 -5.76
N GLU A 79 4.71 15.73 -4.58
CA GLU A 79 5.30 15.43 -3.27
C GLU A 79 4.90 14.03 -2.77
N LEU A 80 5.21 12.99 -3.56
CA LEU A 80 4.83 11.60 -3.25
C LEU A 80 5.43 11.11 -1.92
N GLN A 81 6.72 11.32 -1.72
CA GLN A 81 7.43 10.90 -0.50
C GLN A 81 6.84 11.55 0.75
N ALA A 82 6.48 12.85 0.67
CA ALA A 82 5.85 13.56 1.78
C ALA A 82 4.46 13.00 2.09
N ALA A 83 3.64 12.74 1.06
CA ALA A 83 2.31 12.16 1.23
C ALA A 83 2.35 10.75 1.83
N VAL A 84 3.29 9.90 1.38
CA VAL A 84 3.51 8.55 1.96
C VAL A 84 3.99 8.67 3.41
N SER A 85 4.95 9.55 3.69
CA SER A 85 5.43 9.81 5.05
C SER A 85 4.31 10.27 5.99
N ALA A 86 3.41 11.13 5.52
CA ALA A 86 2.24 11.57 6.27
C ALA A 86 1.27 10.40 6.55
N ALA A 87 1.01 9.54 5.56
CA ALA A 87 0.19 8.35 5.77
C ALA A 87 0.81 7.37 6.79
N VAL A 88 2.14 7.19 6.72
CA VAL A 88 2.88 6.38 7.68
C VAL A 88 2.82 6.97 9.09
N ALA A 89 2.93 8.29 9.23
CA ALA A 89 2.80 8.97 10.52
C ALA A 89 1.41 8.75 11.16
N ASP A 90 0.37 8.59 10.34
CA ASP A 90 -0.99 8.24 10.77
C ASP A 90 -1.19 6.72 10.99
N GLY A 91 -0.12 5.92 10.85
CA GLY A 91 -0.11 4.49 11.13
C GLY A 91 -0.39 3.58 9.93
N HIS A 92 -0.45 4.11 8.71
CA HIS A 92 -0.61 3.29 7.51
C HIS A 92 0.71 2.63 7.09
N THR A 93 0.73 1.30 7.08
CA THR A 93 1.93 0.51 6.72
C THR A 93 1.71 -0.42 5.53
N ALA A 94 0.53 -0.38 4.91
CA ALA A 94 0.21 -1.18 3.73
C ALA A 94 -0.29 -0.30 2.59
N PHE A 95 0.32 -0.48 1.42
CA PHE A 95 0.09 0.33 0.23
C PHE A 95 -0.26 -0.60 -0.93
N VAL A 96 -1.36 -0.30 -1.61
CA VAL A 96 -1.81 -1.05 -2.80
C VAL A 96 -1.81 -0.10 -3.99
N GLU A 97 -0.95 -0.38 -4.97
CA GLU A 97 -0.88 0.38 -6.21
C GLU A 97 -1.93 -0.11 -7.21
N CYS A 98 -3.01 0.67 -7.35
CA CYS A 98 -4.07 0.41 -8.31
C CYS A 98 -3.73 0.99 -9.69
N SER A 99 -2.90 0.28 -10.47
CA SER A 99 -2.42 0.76 -11.78
C SER A 99 -2.38 -0.37 -12.83
N PRO A 100 -2.39 -0.05 -14.14
CA PRO A 100 -2.23 -1.05 -15.21
C PRO A 100 -0.81 -1.63 -15.30
N HIS A 101 0.16 -1.01 -14.62
CA HIS A 101 1.54 -1.47 -14.50
C HIS A 101 2.22 -0.77 -13.32
N PRO A 102 2.95 -1.49 -12.45
CA PRO A 102 3.64 -0.92 -11.30
C PRO A 102 4.60 0.20 -11.70
N GLY A 103 4.39 1.39 -11.14
CA GLY A 103 5.29 2.54 -11.22
C GLY A 103 5.62 3.13 -9.86
N LEU A 104 4.87 2.79 -8.81
CA LEU A 104 4.97 3.38 -7.47
C LEU A 104 5.49 2.39 -6.42
N VAL A 105 5.51 1.08 -6.71
CA VAL A 105 6.03 0.06 -5.78
C VAL A 105 7.41 0.43 -5.24
N VAL A 106 8.36 0.78 -6.13
CA VAL A 106 9.74 1.13 -5.73
C VAL A 106 9.78 2.40 -4.87
N PRO A 107 9.30 3.58 -5.32
CA PRO A 107 9.42 4.79 -4.52
C PRO A 107 8.66 4.74 -3.18
N VAL A 108 7.55 4.00 -3.11
CA VAL A 108 6.85 3.78 -1.84
C VAL A 108 7.68 2.89 -0.91
N SER A 109 8.25 1.80 -1.40
CA SER A 109 9.14 0.93 -0.62
C SER A 109 10.38 1.67 -0.12
N ASP A 110 11.01 2.48 -0.98
CA ASP A 110 12.17 3.30 -0.61
C ASP A 110 11.81 4.28 0.52
N THR A 111 10.64 4.92 0.43
CA THR A 111 10.15 5.81 1.50
C THR A 111 9.94 5.05 2.82
N LEU A 112 9.39 3.83 2.78
CA LEU A 112 9.22 3.00 3.99
C LEU A 112 10.57 2.58 4.59
N GLU A 113 11.54 2.24 3.75
CA GLU A 113 12.90 1.88 4.19
C GLU A 113 13.58 3.08 4.85
N GLU A 114 13.51 4.27 4.25
CA GLU A 114 14.05 5.51 4.83
C GLU A 114 13.44 5.85 6.20
N LEU A 115 12.15 5.57 6.38
CA LEU A 115 11.45 5.76 7.65
C LEU A 115 11.69 4.60 8.65
N GLY A 116 12.39 3.53 8.25
CA GLY A 116 12.62 2.34 9.09
C GLY A 116 11.36 1.52 9.35
N ILE A 117 10.35 1.61 8.47
CA ILE A 117 9.05 0.94 8.63
C ILE A 117 9.02 -0.35 7.83
N GLN A 118 8.70 -1.45 8.51
CA GLN A 118 8.36 -2.71 7.85
C GLN A 118 6.92 -2.65 7.37
N GLY A 119 6.72 -2.36 6.09
CA GLY A 119 5.41 -2.27 5.46
C GLY A 119 5.23 -3.22 4.27
N VAL A 120 4.00 -3.25 3.75
CA VAL A 120 3.60 -4.08 2.62
C VAL A 120 3.28 -3.19 1.43
N VAL A 121 3.87 -3.46 0.27
CA VAL A 121 3.59 -2.74 -0.97
C VAL A 121 3.17 -3.74 -2.04
N VAL A 122 1.94 -3.63 -2.53
CA VAL A 122 1.32 -4.57 -3.47
C VAL A 122 0.90 -3.84 -4.73
N GLU A 123 1.33 -4.32 -5.88
CA GLU A 123 0.83 -3.91 -7.19
C GLU A 123 -0.45 -4.68 -7.57
N THR A 124 -1.31 -4.09 -8.40
CA THR A 124 -2.50 -4.79 -8.90
C THR A 124 -2.28 -5.45 -10.27
N LEU A 125 -1.90 -4.70 -11.29
CA LEU A 125 -1.77 -5.22 -12.67
C LEU A 125 -0.37 -4.98 -13.25
N ARG A 126 -0.04 -5.72 -14.31
CA ARG A 126 1.22 -5.56 -15.06
C ARG A 126 0.95 -5.41 -16.56
N ARG A 127 1.84 -4.72 -17.27
CA ARG A 127 1.73 -4.56 -18.72
C ARG A 127 1.68 -5.93 -19.41
N GLY A 128 0.65 -6.15 -20.21
CA GLY A 128 0.41 -7.42 -20.90
C GLY A 128 -0.21 -8.51 -20.01
N GLN A 129 -0.50 -8.22 -18.75
CA GLN A 129 -1.09 -9.14 -17.78
C GLN A 129 -2.22 -8.42 -17.02
N GLY A 130 -3.44 -8.60 -17.51
CA GLY A 130 -4.65 -8.01 -16.93
C GLY A 130 -5.69 -9.07 -16.57
N GLY A 131 -6.88 -8.60 -16.19
CA GLY A 131 -8.03 -9.46 -15.94
C GLY A 131 -8.07 -10.06 -14.53
N ALA A 132 -9.07 -10.93 -14.32
CA ALA A 132 -9.40 -11.45 -13.00
C ALA A 132 -8.29 -12.32 -12.39
N GLU A 133 -7.54 -13.06 -13.20
CA GLU A 133 -6.44 -13.90 -12.73
C GLU A 133 -5.30 -13.06 -12.12
N GLN A 134 -4.86 -12.02 -12.83
CA GLN A 134 -3.83 -11.11 -12.32
C GLN A 134 -4.28 -10.43 -11.02
N LEU A 135 -5.54 -9.98 -10.96
CA LEU A 135 -6.09 -9.38 -9.75
C LEU A 135 -6.15 -10.38 -8.59
N ALA A 136 -6.54 -11.63 -8.84
CA ALA A 136 -6.53 -12.69 -7.84
C ALA A 136 -5.12 -12.98 -7.32
N GLN A 137 -4.10 -12.93 -8.18
CA GLN A 137 -2.69 -13.03 -7.78
C GLN A 137 -2.27 -11.86 -6.89
N ALA A 138 -2.65 -10.62 -7.23
CA ALA A 138 -2.38 -9.44 -6.39
C ALA A 138 -3.04 -9.56 -5.01
N LEU A 139 -4.31 -9.95 -4.95
CA LEU A 139 -5.03 -10.20 -3.69
C LEU A 139 -4.38 -11.33 -2.88
N THR A 140 -3.91 -12.38 -3.54
CA THR A 140 -3.16 -13.47 -2.88
C THR A 140 -1.84 -12.96 -2.30
N SER A 141 -1.11 -12.14 -3.06
CA SER A 141 0.13 -11.50 -2.59
C SER A 141 -0.11 -10.62 -1.37
N ALA A 142 -1.19 -9.83 -1.36
CA ALA A 142 -1.60 -9.08 -0.19
C ALA A 142 -1.91 -9.99 1.01
N PHE A 143 -2.70 -11.04 0.80
CA PHE A 143 -3.10 -11.97 1.84
C PHE A 143 -1.94 -12.70 2.51
N VAL A 144 -0.97 -13.21 1.72
CA VAL A 144 0.20 -13.90 2.28
C VAL A 144 1.15 -12.95 3.02
N GLN A 145 1.06 -11.64 2.74
CA GLN A 145 1.76 -10.59 3.47
C GLN A 145 0.98 -10.10 4.71
N GLY A 146 -0.15 -10.72 5.04
CA GLY A 146 -0.91 -10.47 6.26
C GLY A 146 -2.06 -9.48 6.13
N LEU A 147 -2.34 -8.97 4.92
CA LEU A 147 -3.53 -8.14 4.67
C LEU A 147 -4.80 -8.99 4.73
N ALA A 148 -5.85 -8.44 5.34
CA ALA A 148 -7.16 -9.05 5.29
C ALA A 148 -7.76 -8.94 3.88
N VAL A 149 -8.17 -10.06 3.31
CA VAL A 149 -8.86 -10.13 2.02
C VAL A 149 -10.20 -10.82 2.24
N ASP A 150 -11.28 -10.18 1.80
CA ASP A 150 -12.61 -10.79 1.80
C ASP A 150 -12.76 -11.74 0.60
N TRP A 151 -12.31 -12.98 0.80
CA TRP A 151 -12.45 -14.03 -0.20
C TRP A 151 -13.91 -14.39 -0.49
N ALA A 152 -14.83 -14.14 0.44
CA ALA A 152 -16.25 -14.44 0.22
C ALA A 152 -16.83 -13.48 -0.85
N ALA A 153 -16.43 -12.21 -0.83
CA ALA A 153 -16.81 -11.24 -1.86
C ALA A 153 -16.34 -11.66 -3.26
N LEU A 154 -15.17 -12.29 -3.39
CA LEU A 154 -14.67 -12.79 -4.69
C LEU A 154 -15.55 -13.88 -5.29
N PHE A 155 -16.19 -14.70 -4.45
CA PHE A 155 -17.06 -15.79 -4.88
C PHE A 155 -18.55 -15.41 -4.87
N ALA A 156 -18.92 -14.19 -4.49
CA ALA A 156 -20.29 -13.72 -4.53
C ALA A 156 -20.86 -13.90 -5.95
N ASP A 157 -22.08 -14.45 -6.04
CA ASP A 157 -22.81 -14.67 -7.30
C ASP A 157 -22.10 -15.55 -8.35
N SER A 158 -20.99 -16.21 -8.01
CA SER A 158 -20.22 -17.08 -8.92
C SER A 158 -20.79 -18.50 -9.07
N GLY A 159 -21.73 -18.89 -8.21
CA GLY A 159 -22.21 -20.28 -8.11
C GLY A 159 -21.20 -21.24 -7.44
N ALA A 160 -20.11 -20.72 -6.86
CA ALA A 160 -19.14 -21.52 -6.13
C ALA A 160 -19.80 -22.26 -4.94
N ARG A 161 -19.33 -23.49 -4.68
CA ARG A 161 -19.80 -24.34 -3.58
C ARG A 161 -18.64 -24.72 -2.68
N ARG A 162 -18.93 -24.89 -1.38
CA ARG A 162 -17.99 -25.50 -0.45
C ARG A 162 -17.80 -26.97 -0.82
N VAL A 163 -16.55 -27.44 -0.78
CA VAL A 163 -16.17 -28.83 -1.02
C VAL A 163 -15.39 -29.35 0.18
N GLU A 164 -15.42 -30.66 0.41
CA GLU A 164 -14.56 -31.27 1.43
C GLU A 164 -13.09 -31.16 1.01
N LEU A 165 -12.25 -30.72 1.95
CA LEU A 165 -10.80 -30.65 1.80
C LEU A 165 -10.14 -31.51 2.88
N PRO A 166 -8.90 -31.96 2.68
CA PRO A 166 -8.11 -32.57 3.75
C PRO A 166 -8.10 -31.71 5.01
N THR A 167 -8.15 -32.34 6.17
CA THR A 167 -8.05 -31.63 7.45
C THR A 167 -6.65 -31.06 7.66
N TYR A 168 -6.52 -30.14 8.61
CA TYR A 168 -5.26 -29.49 8.91
C TYR A 168 -4.14 -30.50 9.20
N ALA A 169 -3.02 -30.36 8.50
CA ALA A 169 -1.85 -31.22 8.65
C ALA A 169 -1.06 -30.86 9.91
N PHE A 170 -1.53 -31.31 11.08
CA PHE A 170 -0.85 -31.08 12.36
C PHE A 170 0.62 -31.51 12.33
N GLN A 171 1.50 -30.58 12.71
CA GLN A 171 2.92 -30.85 12.98
C GLN A 171 3.07 -31.46 14.37
N ARG A 172 2.89 -32.78 14.45
CA ARG A 172 2.75 -33.51 15.73
C ARG A 172 4.09 -33.65 16.43
N ARG A 173 4.11 -33.39 17.74
CA ARG A 173 5.17 -33.79 18.67
C ARG A 173 4.54 -34.61 19.79
N ARG A 174 5.32 -35.54 20.35
CA ARG A 174 4.89 -36.33 21.51
C ARG A 174 4.99 -35.45 22.75
N TYR A 175 3.86 -35.23 23.42
CA TYR A 175 3.80 -34.58 24.73
C TYR A 175 3.31 -35.63 25.72
N TRP A 176 4.13 -35.91 26.74
CA TRP A 176 3.79 -36.84 27.82
C TRP A 176 4.41 -36.34 29.11
N VAL A 177 3.64 -36.35 30.21
CA VAL A 177 4.19 -36.06 31.54
C VAL A 177 4.87 -37.34 32.02
N GLU A 178 6.18 -37.30 32.13
CA GLU A 178 6.93 -38.39 32.77
C GLU A 178 6.63 -38.35 34.26
N ALA A 179 6.01 -39.40 34.79
CA ALA A 179 5.88 -39.57 36.22
C ALA A 179 7.30 -39.71 36.77
N GLN A 180 7.74 -38.74 37.58
CA GLN A 180 8.91 -38.95 38.42
C GLN A 180 8.60 -40.18 39.26
N SER A 181 9.37 -41.25 39.10
CA SER A 181 9.34 -42.38 40.00
C SER A 181 9.65 -41.84 41.39
N SER A 182 8.62 -41.59 42.19
CA SER A 182 8.78 -41.34 43.60
C SER A 182 9.39 -42.62 44.16
N VAL A 183 10.69 -42.56 44.45
CA VAL A 183 11.30 -43.51 45.35
C VAL A 183 10.47 -43.40 46.63
N ALA A 184 9.73 -44.46 46.94
CA ALA A 184 8.91 -44.53 48.13
C ALA A 184 9.79 -44.24 49.36
N GLY A 185 9.57 -43.06 49.94
CA GLY A 185 10.36 -42.55 51.04
C GLY A 185 9.67 -41.37 51.71
N GLY A 186 8.47 -41.59 52.24
CA GLY A 186 7.89 -40.84 53.37
C GLY A 186 7.59 -39.34 53.21
N GLY A 187 6.31 -39.01 53.04
CA GLY A 187 5.64 -37.92 53.78
C GLY A 187 5.94 -36.45 53.46
N ALA A 188 4.86 -35.74 53.10
CA ALA A 188 4.58 -34.30 53.28
C ALA A 188 5.09 -33.28 52.23
N GLY A 189 4.12 -32.51 51.70
CA GLY A 189 4.36 -31.15 51.18
C GLY A 189 3.90 -30.88 49.75
N TRP A 190 2.59 -30.94 49.45
CA TRP A 190 2.04 -30.25 48.27
C TRP A 190 2.01 -28.74 48.57
N GLY A 191 3.13 -28.07 48.37
CA GLY A 191 3.25 -26.62 48.46
C GLY A 191 2.63 -25.95 47.23
N GLN A 192 1.51 -25.26 47.44
CA GLN A 192 1.05 -24.18 46.58
C GLN A 192 2.19 -23.18 46.39
N MET A 193 2.44 -22.74 45.15
CA MET A 193 2.95 -21.40 44.92
C MET A 193 1.96 -20.66 44.02
N ALA A 194 1.30 -19.69 44.63
CA ALA A 194 0.75 -18.54 43.94
C ALA A 194 1.92 -17.77 43.30
N LEU A 195 1.73 -17.29 42.07
CA LEU A 195 2.61 -16.32 41.44
C LEU A 195 1.87 -14.98 41.39
N GLU A 196 2.50 -13.98 42.01
CA GLU A 196 2.34 -12.56 41.67
C GLU A 196 2.84 -12.29 40.24
#